data_AF-A0A1Q2KZ77-F1
#
_entry.id   AF-A0A1Q2KZ77-F1
#
_cell.length_a   1.000
_cell.length_b   1.000
_cell.length_c   1.000
_cell.angle_alpha   90.00
_cell.angle_beta   90.00
_cell.angle_gamma   90.00
#
_symmetry.space_group_name_H-M   'P 1'
#
loop_
_entity.id
_entity.type
_entity.pdbx_description
1 polymer ?
#
loop_
_entity_poly.entity_id
_entity_poly.type
_entity_poly.pdbx_seq_one_letter_code
_entity_poly.pdbx_strand_id
1 'polypeptide(L)'
;MATQHNFTEGDLFKQMLVFSGPIILTNLLQISYQFIDSLWVGNLIGAVALGAVSLSGTVMFTVLSFIIGLNNAALTILSQQKGRGSDESLRRYLNAFVVLMTVMSLTLGTIGYILTEEILVLLGTPKAMLPVAVAYLKINFIGILFLFGYNFIGTVLRSVGDSKTPLYFVLTATILNAILDPLFIAGFGWGIEGVAYATIFSQGTAFVTGLIYTLRKDLVPFSRPTIPARREVGEILKLGIPAGLQMSVIAAGVTAIMSVVASFGPAVVAGYGAALRLDSLIMLPAMALGTAVNSMAGQNIGADNWWRVHRITAYGLFYNFSVMLAIALIIVLFAGVGIRLFIDEGPAAEFGTEYLTTIAFFYPFLGINFILNGTVRAAGAMLQVLILNIISFWVLRYPLTYLFAELFGQEGIAYGIGTSFVISSVVAFCYYRFGKWKTNEVITA
;
A
#
# COMPACT_ATOMS: atom_id res chain seq x y z
N MET A 1 -0.30 -11.12 25.55
CA MET A 1 0.15 -9.81 26.07
C MET A 1 1.55 -9.35 25.62
N ALA A 2 2.49 -10.23 25.24
CA ALA A 2 3.90 -9.83 24.98
C ALA A 2 4.21 -9.18 23.60
N THR A 3 3.25 -9.01 22.69
CA THR A 3 3.47 -8.45 21.34
C THR A 3 2.73 -7.14 21.06
N GLN A 4 1.81 -6.71 21.94
CA GLN A 4 1.07 -5.46 21.78
C GLN A 4 1.82 -4.33 22.50
N HIS A 5 2.26 -3.33 21.74
CA HIS A 5 2.82 -2.11 22.31
C HIS A 5 1.71 -1.14 22.64
N ASN A 6 1.58 -0.77 23.92
CA ASN A 6 0.76 0.37 24.29
C ASN A 6 1.50 1.67 23.93
N PHE A 7 1.00 2.39 22.92
CA PHE A 7 1.64 3.63 22.44
C PHE A 7 1.27 4.86 23.27
N THR A 8 0.32 4.77 24.19
CA THR A 8 -0.04 5.87 25.10
C THR A 8 0.98 6.04 26.23
N GLU A 9 1.84 5.05 26.44
CA GLU A 9 2.85 5.01 27.50
C GLU A 9 4.24 4.62 26.95
N GLY A 10 5.30 4.85 27.73
CA GLY A 10 6.67 4.45 27.38
C GLY A 10 7.38 5.33 26.35
N ASP A 11 8.50 4.82 25.83
CA ASP A 11 9.40 5.51 24.89
C ASP A 11 8.88 5.43 23.45
N LEU A 12 8.42 6.56 22.92
CA LEU A 12 7.85 6.68 21.57
C LEU A 12 8.86 6.35 20.46
N PHE A 13 10.13 6.72 20.64
CA PHE A 13 11.14 6.52 19.60
C PHE A 13 11.47 5.04 19.46
N LYS A 14 11.74 4.36 20.59
CA LYS A 14 12.00 2.92 20.61
C LYS A 14 10.80 2.12 20.10
N GLN A 15 9.59 2.48 20.53
CA GLN A 15 8.37 1.83 20.06
C GLN A 15 8.17 1.99 18.55
N MET A 16 8.44 3.17 18.00
CA MET A 16 8.33 3.42 16.55
C MET A 16 9.31 2.56 15.75
N LEU A 17 10.56 2.42 16.20
CA LEU A 17 11.56 1.56 15.56
C LEU A 17 11.13 0.09 15.58
N VAL A 18 10.77 -0.41 16.76
CA VAL A 18 10.37 -1.82 16.94
C VAL A 18 9.07 -2.13 16.21
N PHE A 19 8.17 -1.16 16.07
CA PHE A 19 6.90 -1.33 15.39
C PHE A 19 7.03 -1.23 13.87
N SER A 20 7.84 -0.31 13.34
CA SER A 20 8.01 -0.10 11.89
C SER A 20 8.86 -1.19 11.23
N GLY A 21 9.88 -1.75 11.90
CA GLY A 21 10.73 -2.80 11.33
C GLY A 21 9.95 -4.01 10.78
N PRO A 22 9.06 -4.64 11.55
CA PRO A 22 8.21 -5.74 11.06
C PRO A 22 7.27 -5.32 9.92
N ILE A 23 6.83 -4.06 9.88
CA ILE A 23 5.98 -3.55 8.78
C ILE A 23 6.81 -3.43 7.50
N ILE A 24 8.06 -2.95 7.57
CA ILE A 24 8.98 -2.93 6.42
C ILE A 24 9.19 -4.35 5.89
N LEU A 25 9.49 -5.31 6.77
CA LEU A 25 9.65 -6.71 6.37
C LEU A 25 8.37 -7.32 5.80
N THR A 26 7.20 -6.96 6.34
CA THR A 26 5.90 -7.39 5.80
C THR A 26 5.71 -6.89 4.37
N ASN A 27 6.01 -5.62 4.11
CA ASN A 27 5.88 -5.06 2.76
C ASN A 27 6.94 -5.63 1.82
N LEU A 28 8.16 -5.86 2.29
CA LEU A 28 9.22 -6.51 1.52
C LEU A 28 8.80 -7.94 1.11
N LEU A 29 8.26 -8.73 2.04
CA LEU A 29 7.76 -10.07 1.74
C LEU A 29 6.62 -10.05 0.73
N GLN A 30 5.71 -9.07 0.80
CA GLN A 30 4.64 -8.91 -0.19
C GLN A 30 5.16 -8.55 -1.59
N ILE A 31 6.28 -7.82 -1.68
CA ILE A 31 6.94 -7.56 -2.97
C ILE A 31 7.65 -8.83 -3.45
N SER A 32 8.40 -9.50 -2.57
CA SER A 32 9.07 -10.77 -2.89
C SER A 32 8.09 -11.83 -3.37
N TYR A 33 6.90 -11.91 -2.75
CA TYR A 33 5.78 -12.74 -3.17
C TYR A 33 5.46 -12.54 -4.65
N GLN A 34 5.21 -11.29 -5.06
CA GLN A 34 4.83 -10.97 -6.44
C GLN A 34 5.96 -11.27 -7.44
N PHE A 35 7.21 -11.08 -6.99
CA PHE A 35 8.38 -11.37 -7.80
C PHE A 35 8.55 -12.88 -8.02
N ILE A 36 8.41 -13.69 -6.97
CA ILE A 36 8.50 -15.17 -7.05
C ILE A 36 7.38 -15.73 -7.94
N ASP A 37 6.15 -15.27 -7.76
CA ASP A 37 4.99 -15.66 -8.60
C ASP A 37 5.26 -15.39 -10.09
N SER A 38 5.76 -14.18 -10.41
CA SER A 38 6.13 -13.82 -11.78
C SER A 38 7.24 -14.70 -12.36
N LEU A 39 8.23 -15.08 -11.54
CA LEU A 39 9.31 -15.98 -11.97
C LEU A 39 8.77 -17.37 -12.31
N TRP A 40 7.89 -17.92 -11.49
CA TRP A 40 7.30 -19.24 -11.77
C TRP A 40 6.43 -19.22 -13.02
N VAL A 41 5.54 -18.23 -13.15
CA VAL A 41 4.68 -18.07 -14.33
C VAL A 41 5.51 -17.95 -15.61
N GLY A 42 6.54 -17.09 -15.59
CA GLY A 42 7.39 -16.85 -16.75
C GLY A 42 8.19 -18.09 -17.19
N ASN A 43 8.76 -18.83 -16.23
CA ASN A 43 9.65 -19.96 -16.54
C ASN A 43 8.91 -21.29 -16.77
N LEU A 44 7.80 -21.54 -16.08
CA LEU A 44 7.09 -22.82 -16.14
C LEU A 44 5.94 -22.84 -17.16
N ILE A 45 5.34 -21.68 -17.47
CA ILE A 45 4.18 -21.58 -18.37
C ILE A 45 4.55 -20.82 -19.66
N GLY A 46 5.31 -19.74 -19.52
CA GLY A 46 5.84 -18.96 -20.64
C GLY A 46 5.29 -17.53 -20.74
N ALA A 47 5.81 -16.78 -21.71
CA ALA A 47 5.60 -15.34 -21.83
C ALA A 47 4.13 -14.91 -22.00
N VAL A 48 3.31 -15.71 -22.68
CA VAL A 48 1.88 -15.42 -22.88
C VAL A 48 1.14 -15.42 -21.55
N ALA A 49 1.42 -16.39 -20.67
CA ALA A 49 0.81 -16.47 -19.35
C ALA A 49 1.31 -15.34 -18.44
N LEU A 50 2.60 -15.00 -18.49
CA LEU A 50 3.15 -13.87 -17.74
C LEU A 50 2.49 -12.54 -18.14
N GLY A 51 2.26 -12.33 -19.44
CA GLY A 51 1.50 -11.19 -19.95
C GLY A 51 0.05 -11.18 -19.45
N ALA A 52 -0.62 -12.33 -19.46
CA ALA A 52 -1.98 -12.48 -18.95
C ALA A 52 -2.09 -12.20 -17.43
N VAL A 53 -1.14 -12.68 -16.63
CA VAL A 53 -1.05 -12.37 -15.18
C VAL A 53 -0.82 -10.88 -14.96
N SER A 54 0.06 -10.25 -15.74
CA SER A 54 0.36 -8.81 -15.60
C SER A 54 -0.87 -7.92 -15.90
N LEU A 55 -1.62 -8.24 -16.96
CA LEU A 55 -2.86 -7.55 -17.31
C LEU A 55 -3.93 -7.75 -16.23
N SER A 56 -4.13 -8.99 -15.79
CA SER A 56 -5.06 -9.32 -14.71
C SER A 56 -4.67 -8.66 -13.38
N GLY A 57 -3.36 -8.55 -13.12
CA GLY A 57 -2.79 -7.88 -11.96
C GLY A 57 -3.13 -6.38 -11.92
N THR A 58 -3.25 -5.73 -13.08
CA THR A 58 -3.68 -4.31 -13.16
C THR A 58 -5.14 -4.16 -12.70
N VAL A 59 -6.00 -5.08 -13.11
CA VAL A 59 -7.41 -5.11 -12.64
C VAL A 59 -7.45 -5.38 -11.13
N MET A 60 -6.73 -6.39 -10.66
CA MET A 60 -6.66 -6.73 -9.24
C MET A 60 -6.08 -5.58 -8.41
N PHE A 61 -5.08 -4.87 -8.91
CA PHE A 61 -4.52 -3.68 -8.25
C PHE A 61 -5.57 -2.57 -8.09
N THR A 62 -6.42 -2.37 -9.10
CA THR A 62 -7.52 -1.39 -9.03
C THR A 62 -8.49 -1.76 -7.92
N VAL A 63 -8.84 -3.04 -7.79
CA VAL A 63 -9.69 -3.53 -6.70
C VAL A 63 -8.99 -3.40 -5.34
N LEU A 64 -7.71 -3.77 -5.26
CA LEU A 64 -6.86 -3.63 -4.09
C LEU A 64 -6.76 -2.17 -3.60
N SER A 65 -6.77 -1.21 -4.51
CA SER A 65 -6.68 0.22 -4.18
C SER A 65 -7.81 0.67 -3.24
N PHE A 66 -9.04 0.18 -3.47
CA PHE A 66 -10.20 0.43 -2.61
C PHE A 66 -10.05 -0.25 -1.24
N ILE A 67 -9.52 -1.47 -1.22
CA ILE A 67 -9.26 -2.22 0.03
C ILE A 67 -8.23 -1.49 0.88
N ILE A 68 -7.14 -1.03 0.27
CA ILE A 68 -6.09 -0.27 0.95
C ILE A 68 -6.70 0.99 1.58
N GLY A 69 -7.60 1.66 0.86
CA GLY A 69 -8.38 2.77 1.40
C GLY A 69 -9.20 2.40 2.64
N LEU A 70 -10.01 1.36 2.54
CA LEU A 70 -10.85 0.91 3.66
C LEU A 70 -10.02 0.40 4.84
N ASN A 71 -8.90 -0.27 4.59
CA ASN A 71 -7.95 -0.68 5.62
C ASN A 71 -7.28 0.52 6.30
N ASN A 72 -7.00 1.60 5.57
CA ASN A 72 -6.50 2.83 6.20
C ASN A 72 -7.56 3.45 7.13
N ALA A 73 -8.84 3.43 6.74
CA ALA A 73 -9.94 3.83 7.61
C ALA A 73 -10.08 2.92 8.84
N ALA A 74 -9.96 1.60 8.65
CA ALA A 74 -9.96 0.62 9.74
C ALA A 74 -8.81 0.86 10.72
N LEU A 75 -7.59 1.06 10.21
CA LEU A 75 -6.42 1.37 11.04
C LEU A 75 -6.69 2.58 11.93
N THR A 76 -7.16 3.68 11.33
CA THR A 76 -7.44 4.93 12.07
C THR A 76 -8.55 4.75 13.11
N ILE A 77 -9.72 4.24 12.72
CA ILE A 77 -10.87 4.12 13.63
C ILE A 77 -10.54 3.15 14.78
N LEU A 78 -9.99 1.97 14.46
CA LEU A 78 -9.69 0.95 15.48
C LEU A 78 -8.56 1.39 16.42
N SER A 79 -7.55 2.11 15.91
CA SER A 79 -6.50 2.70 16.76
C SER A 79 -7.08 3.72 17.73
N GLN A 80 -7.98 4.60 17.27
CA GLN A 80 -8.65 5.55 18.17
C GLN A 80 -9.52 4.86 19.22
N GLN A 81 -10.28 3.82 18.85
CA GLN A 81 -11.08 3.05 19.81
C GLN A 81 -10.21 2.36 20.85
N LYS A 82 -9.08 1.78 20.43
CA LYS A 82 -8.11 1.19 21.35
C LYS A 82 -7.54 2.24 22.31
N GLY A 83 -7.24 3.43 21.82
CA GLY A 83 -6.78 4.57 22.61
C GLY A 83 -7.79 5.06 23.66
N ARG A 84 -9.09 5.02 23.33
CA ARG A 84 -10.19 5.38 24.26
C ARG A 84 -10.37 4.37 25.41
N GLY A 85 -9.79 3.18 25.31
CA GLY A 85 -9.94 2.12 26.32
C GLY A 85 -11.32 1.47 26.38
N SER A 86 -12.19 1.70 25.38
CA SER A 86 -13.54 1.10 25.33
C SER A 86 -13.53 -0.16 24.46
N ASP A 87 -13.38 -1.32 25.09
CA ASP A 87 -13.41 -2.62 24.40
C ASP A 87 -14.78 -2.89 23.74
N GLU A 88 -15.87 -2.35 24.30
CA GLU A 88 -17.21 -2.46 23.70
C GLU A 88 -17.31 -1.69 22.38
N SER A 89 -16.83 -0.44 22.36
CA SER A 89 -16.82 0.36 21.14
C SER A 89 -15.89 -0.27 20.10
N LEU A 90 -14.69 -0.73 20.51
CA LEU A 90 -13.78 -1.46 19.64
C LEU A 90 -14.45 -2.69 19.01
N ARG A 91 -15.16 -3.48 19.80
CA ARG A 91 -15.93 -4.65 19.35
C ARG A 91 -17.02 -4.30 18.34
N ARG A 92 -17.75 -3.21 18.56
CA ARG A 92 -18.78 -2.71 17.62
C ARG A 92 -18.20 -2.31 16.27
N TYR A 93 -17.10 -1.54 16.27
CA TYR A 93 -16.45 -1.14 15.01
C TYR A 93 -15.82 -2.33 14.29
N LEU A 94 -15.19 -3.26 15.01
CA LEU A 94 -14.68 -4.50 14.40
C LEU A 94 -15.79 -5.30 13.72
N ASN A 95 -16.93 -5.45 14.39
CA ASN A 95 -18.10 -6.11 13.81
C ASN A 95 -18.57 -5.41 12.52
N ALA A 96 -18.69 -4.08 12.56
CA ALA A 96 -19.08 -3.29 11.39
C ALA A 96 -18.10 -3.44 10.23
N PHE A 97 -16.78 -3.42 10.50
CA PHE A 97 -15.76 -3.66 9.47
C PHE A 97 -15.82 -5.07 8.90
N VAL A 98 -16.00 -6.11 9.72
CA VAL A 98 -16.13 -7.50 9.25
C VAL A 98 -17.32 -7.64 8.31
N VAL A 99 -18.48 -7.10 8.70
CA VAL A 99 -19.70 -7.15 7.87
C VAL A 99 -19.51 -6.36 6.58
N LEU A 100 -18.99 -5.13 6.65
CA LEU A 100 -18.81 -4.27 5.48
C LEU A 100 -17.78 -4.85 4.50
N MET A 101 -16.63 -5.32 5.00
CA MET A 101 -15.60 -5.97 4.19
C MET A 101 -16.13 -7.22 3.49
N THR A 102 -16.93 -8.04 4.20
CA THR A 102 -17.51 -9.27 3.63
C THR A 102 -18.52 -8.94 2.53
N VAL A 103 -19.42 -7.99 2.77
CA VAL A 103 -20.39 -7.54 1.76
C VAL A 103 -19.68 -6.93 0.55
N MET A 104 -18.66 -6.11 0.79
CA MET A 104 -17.87 -5.49 -0.26
C MET A 104 -17.08 -6.53 -1.07
N SER A 105 -16.45 -7.51 -0.43
CA SER A 105 -15.73 -8.58 -1.12
C SER A 105 -16.66 -9.46 -1.94
N LEU A 106 -17.86 -9.78 -1.43
CA LEU A 106 -18.84 -10.56 -2.18
C LEU A 106 -19.36 -9.77 -3.38
N THR A 107 -19.70 -8.49 -3.18
CA THR A 107 -20.21 -7.63 -4.25
C THR A 107 -19.16 -7.42 -5.34
N LEU A 108 -17.93 -7.05 -4.97
CA LEU A 108 -16.83 -6.86 -5.92
C LEU A 108 -16.37 -8.16 -6.56
N GLY A 109 -16.39 -9.27 -5.82
CA GLY A 109 -16.10 -10.61 -6.35
C GLY A 109 -17.12 -11.04 -7.40
N THR A 110 -18.41 -10.88 -7.13
CA THR A 110 -19.47 -11.22 -8.09
C THR A 110 -19.44 -10.33 -9.31
N ILE A 111 -19.35 -9.00 -9.13
CA ILE A 111 -19.28 -8.05 -10.26
C ILE A 111 -18.02 -8.31 -11.09
N GLY A 112 -16.87 -8.48 -10.44
CA GLY A 112 -15.60 -8.75 -11.10
C GLY A 112 -15.63 -10.06 -11.88
N TYR A 113 -16.18 -11.12 -11.30
CA TYR A 113 -16.32 -12.43 -11.96
C TYR A 113 -17.20 -12.38 -13.22
N ILE A 114 -18.34 -11.68 -13.14
CA ILE A 114 -19.28 -11.56 -14.26
C ILE A 114 -18.67 -10.69 -15.37
N LEU A 115 -18.10 -9.53 -15.00
CA LEU A 115 -17.57 -8.55 -15.96
C LEU A 115 -16.11 -8.78 -16.36
N THR A 116 -15.52 -9.94 -16.02
CA THR A 116 -14.07 -10.18 -16.21
C THR A 116 -13.67 -10.02 -17.68
N GLU A 117 -14.45 -10.58 -18.60
CA GLU A 117 -14.12 -10.58 -20.03
C GLU A 117 -14.26 -9.18 -20.63
N GLU A 118 -15.32 -8.47 -20.29
CA GLU A 118 -15.59 -7.10 -20.72
C GLU A 118 -14.49 -6.14 -20.24
N ILE A 119 -14.06 -6.28 -18.97
CA ILE A 119 -12.96 -5.48 -18.42
C ILE A 119 -11.67 -5.75 -19.19
N LEU A 120 -11.33 -7.01 -19.46
CA LEU A 120 -10.10 -7.36 -20.18
C LEU A 120 -10.12 -6.92 -21.63
N VAL A 121 -11.27 -7.02 -22.31
CA VAL A 121 -11.45 -6.50 -23.68
C VAL A 121 -11.32 -4.98 -23.70
N LEU A 122 -11.93 -4.27 -22.72
CA LEU A 122 -11.83 -2.82 -22.59
C LEU A 122 -10.38 -2.35 -22.37
N LEU A 123 -9.58 -3.14 -21.65
CA LEU A 123 -8.15 -2.90 -21.46
C LEU A 123 -7.30 -3.19 -22.71
N GLY A 124 -7.91 -3.63 -23.81
CA GLY A 124 -7.19 -3.94 -25.05
C GLY A 124 -6.39 -5.24 -24.99
N THR A 125 -6.82 -6.21 -24.16
CA THR A 125 -6.12 -7.50 -24.04
C THR A 125 -6.07 -8.22 -25.39
N PRO A 126 -4.88 -8.61 -25.89
CA PRO A 126 -4.77 -9.35 -27.14
C PRO A 126 -5.58 -10.65 -27.13
N LYS A 127 -6.22 -10.99 -28.26
CA LYS A 127 -7.09 -12.18 -28.39
C LYS A 127 -6.42 -13.48 -27.96
N ALA A 128 -5.10 -13.61 -28.17
CA ALA A 128 -4.33 -14.79 -27.78
C ALA A 128 -4.14 -14.93 -26.25
N MET A 129 -4.19 -13.82 -25.51
CA MET A 129 -4.05 -13.79 -24.04
C MET A 129 -5.39 -13.80 -23.32
N LEU A 130 -6.47 -13.38 -23.99
CA LEU A 130 -7.78 -13.17 -23.38
C LEU A 130 -8.32 -14.40 -22.63
N PRO A 131 -8.35 -15.63 -23.21
CA PRO A 131 -8.87 -16.80 -22.48
C PRO A 131 -8.10 -17.11 -21.20
N VAL A 132 -6.77 -16.98 -21.28
CA VAL A 132 -5.81 -17.25 -20.20
C VAL A 132 -5.97 -16.21 -19.08
N ALA A 133 -6.10 -14.92 -19.44
CA ALA A 133 -6.35 -13.84 -18.49
C ALA A 133 -7.74 -13.96 -17.83
N VAL A 134 -8.77 -14.31 -18.59
CA VAL A 134 -10.14 -14.50 -18.07
C VAL A 134 -10.18 -15.61 -17.03
N ALA A 135 -9.57 -16.77 -17.30
CA ALA A 135 -9.53 -17.89 -16.36
C ALA A 135 -8.84 -17.49 -15.04
N TYR A 136 -7.64 -16.89 -15.14
CA TYR A 136 -6.87 -16.44 -13.98
C TYR A 136 -7.64 -15.40 -13.15
N LEU A 137 -8.22 -14.38 -13.81
CA LEU A 137 -8.88 -13.28 -13.13
C LEU A 137 -10.20 -13.71 -12.48
N LYS A 138 -10.99 -14.58 -13.12
CA LYS A 138 -12.20 -15.17 -12.53
C LYS A 138 -11.91 -15.94 -11.24
N ILE A 139 -10.86 -16.76 -11.24
CA ILE A 139 -10.45 -17.51 -10.05
C ILE A 139 -10.07 -16.56 -8.92
N ASN A 140 -9.27 -15.51 -9.21
CA ASN A 140 -8.92 -14.48 -8.24
C ASN A 140 -10.14 -13.76 -7.65
N PHE A 141 -11.16 -13.46 -8.47
CA PHE A 141 -12.40 -12.86 -7.99
C PHE A 141 -13.21 -13.78 -7.07
N ILE A 142 -13.17 -15.09 -7.27
CA ILE A 142 -13.76 -16.05 -6.32
C ILE A 142 -13.02 -16.01 -4.98
N GLY A 143 -11.68 -15.95 -5.02
CA GLY A 143 -10.83 -15.92 -3.82
C GLY A 143 -10.70 -14.56 -3.13
N ILE A 144 -11.35 -13.52 -3.65
CA ILE A 144 -11.18 -12.13 -3.21
C ILE A 144 -11.46 -11.92 -1.71
N LEU A 145 -12.36 -12.71 -1.13
CA LEU A 145 -12.67 -12.69 0.30
C LEU A 145 -11.41 -12.98 1.15
N PHE A 146 -10.58 -13.94 0.72
CA PHE A 146 -9.36 -14.29 1.44
C PHE A 146 -8.31 -13.20 1.35
N LEU A 147 -8.19 -12.55 0.19
CA LEU A 147 -7.32 -11.39 0.00
C LEU A 147 -7.70 -10.23 0.92
N PHE A 148 -9.00 -9.94 1.03
CA PHE A 148 -9.54 -8.90 1.92
C PHE A 148 -9.29 -9.27 3.37
N GLY A 149 -9.67 -10.48 3.76
CA GLY A 149 -9.55 -10.97 5.13
C GLY A 149 -8.09 -10.96 5.62
N TYR A 150 -7.17 -11.46 4.80
CA TYR A 150 -5.73 -11.48 5.09
C TYR A 150 -5.18 -10.08 5.39
N ASN A 151 -5.49 -9.10 4.53
CA ASN A 151 -5.07 -7.71 4.72
C ASN A 151 -5.75 -7.04 5.93
N PHE A 152 -7.02 -7.35 6.15
CA PHE A 152 -7.81 -6.79 7.25
C PHE A 152 -7.28 -7.26 8.62
N ILE A 153 -6.96 -8.55 8.79
CA ILE A 153 -6.38 -9.06 10.04
C ILE A 153 -5.06 -8.36 10.35
N GLY A 154 -4.18 -8.20 9.36
CA GLY A 154 -2.93 -7.47 9.54
C GLY A 154 -3.17 -6.02 9.99
N THR A 155 -4.21 -5.39 9.47
CA THR A 155 -4.59 -4.01 9.82
C THR A 155 -5.15 -3.91 11.24
N VAL A 156 -6.01 -4.85 11.64
CA VAL A 156 -6.57 -4.95 12.99
C VAL A 156 -5.47 -5.17 14.04
N LEU A 157 -4.50 -6.03 13.77
CA LEU A 157 -3.37 -6.25 14.67
C LEU A 157 -2.48 -5.01 14.79
N ARG A 158 -2.20 -4.34 13.66
CA ARG A 158 -1.45 -3.07 13.66
C ARG A 158 -2.20 -1.97 14.41
N SER A 159 -3.53 -1.93 14.36
CA SER A 159 -4.30 -0.89 15.06
C SER A 159 -4.20 -1.02 16.59
N VAL A 160 -4.03 -2.25 17.09
CA VAL A 160 -3.79 -2.55 18.52
C VAL A 160 -2.31 -2.62 18.91
N GLY A 161 -1.40 -2.22 18.01
CA GLY A 161 0.03 -2.12 18.30
C GLY A 161 0.84 -3.41 18.16
N ASP A 162 0.34 -4.41 17.42
CA ASP A 162 1.08 -5.63 17.06
C ASP A 162 1.45 -5.62 15.57
N SER A 163 2.73 -5.42 15.25
CA SER A 163 3.26 -5.52 13.88
C SER A 163 4.03 -6.81 13.60
N LYS A 164 4.34 -7.61 14.64
CA LYS A 164 5.11 -8.85 14.50
C LYS A 164 4.22 -10.00 14.06
N THR A 165 3.02 -10.08 14.61
CA THR A 165 2.08 -11.16 14.28
C THR A 165 1.67 -11.14 12.79
N PRO A 166 1.33 -9.97 12.18
CA PRO A 166 1.09 -9.89 10.74
C PRO A 166 2.27 -10.34 9.88
N LEU A 167 3.51 -10.02 10.28
CA LEU A 167 4.72 -10.43 9.57
C LEU A 167 4.81 -11.95 9.43
N TYR A 168 4.51 -12.69 10.49
CA TYR A 168 4.55 -14.15 10.45
C TYR A 168 3.49 -14.73 9.49
N PHE A 169 2.27 -14.15 9.45
CA PHE A 169 1.24 -14.61 8.51
C PHE A 169 1.63 -14.36 7.06
N VAL A 170 2.22 -13.19 6.78
CA VAL A 170 2.73 -12.85 5.45
C VAL A 170 3.87 -13.78 5.04
N LEU A 171 4.79 -14.06 5.97
CA LEU A 171 5.89 -14.98 5.74
C LEU A 171 5.39 -16.39 5.43
N THR A 172 4.43 -16.90 6.21
CA THR A 172 3.80 -18.20 5.94
C THR A 172 3.10 -18.22 4.59
N ALA A 173 2.33 -17.17 4.24
CA ALA A 173 1.68 -17.06 2.94
C ALA A 173 2.71 -17.09 1.80
N THR A 174 3.82 -16.37 1.96
CA THR A 174 4.88 -16.25 0.94
C THR A 174 5.60 -17.57 0.73
N ILE A 175 5.97 -18.27 1.81
CA ILE A 175 6.63 -19.57 1.72
C ILE A 175 5.67 -20.60 1.12
N LEU A 176 4.42 -20.60 1.57
CA LEU A 176 3.41 -21.54 1.08
C LEU A 176 3.15 -21.34 -0.41
N ASN A 177 2.99 -20.10 -0.87
CA ASN A 177 2.81 -19.78 -2.29
C ASN A 177 4.03 -20.18 -3.12
N ALA A 178 5.24 -19.83 -2.67
CA ALA A 178 6.48 -20.19 -3.37
C ALA A 178 6.66 -21.70 -3.57
N ILE A 179 6.08 -22.53 -2.70
CA ILE A 179 6.08 -24.00 -2.80
C ILE A 179 4.90 -24.51 -3.63
N LEU A 180 3.71 -23.94 -3.43
CA LEU A 180 2.48 -24.39 -4.10
C LEU A 180 2.44 -24.02 -5.59
N ASP A 181 3.04 -22.90 -6.00
CA ASP A 181 3.10 -22.48 -7.39
C ASP A 181 3.73 -23.56 -8.29
N PRO A 182 5.00 -23.97 -8.11
CA PRO A 182 5.60 -24.98 -8.98
C PRO A 182 4.88 -26.34 -8.86
N LEU A 183 4.31 -26.67 -7.69
CA LEU A 183 3.54 -27.89 -7.50
C LEU A 183 2.25 -27.89 -8.32
N PHE A 184 1.48 -26.81 -8.32
CA PHE A 184 0.21 -26.72 -9.04
C PHE A 184 0.43 -26.50 -10.53
N ILE A 185 1.43 -25.69 -10.91
CA ILE A 185 1.76 -25.40 -12.30
C ILE A 185 2.34 -26.65 -12.99
N ALA A 186 3.46 -27.17 -12.47
CA ALA A 186 4.21 -28.25 -13.13
C ALA A 186 3.86 -29.64 -12.59
N GLY A 187 3.61 -29.77 -11.29
CA GLY A 187 3.29 -31.07 -10.68
C GLY A 187 1.90 -31.59 -11.05
N PHE A 188 0.88 -30.72 -11.02
CA PHE A 188 -0.50 -31.08 -11.40
C PHE A 188 -0.88 -30.69 -12.83
N GLY A 189 -0.06 -29.89 -13.50
CA GLY A 189 -0.32 -29.47 -14.89
C GLY A 189 -1.49 -28.50 -15.02
N TRP A 190 -1.87 -27.77 -13.96
CA TRP A 190 -3.00 -26.83 -13.98
C TRP A 190 -2.66 -25.50 -14.67
N GLY A 191 -1.40 -25.30 -15.08
CA GLY A 191 -0.96 -24.10 -15.79
C GLY A 191 -1.29 -22.83 -15.00
N ILE A 192 -1.91 -21.85 -15.67
CA ILE A 192 -2.18 -20.53 -15.07
C ILE A 192 -3.25 -20.58 -13.97
N GLU A 193 -4.19 -21.52 -14.05
CA GLU A 193 -5.21 -21.69 -13.01
C GLU A 193 -4.54 -22.15 -11.70
N GLY A 194 -3.51 -22.98 -11.81
CA GLY A 194 -2.68 -23.41 -10.70
C GLY A 194 -2.06 -22.24 -9.93
N VAL A 195 -1.59 -21.20 -10.64
CA VAL A 195 -1.05 -19.96 -10.05
C VAL A 195 -2.11 -19.26 -9.20
N ALA A 196 -3.32 -19.09 -9.76
CA ALA A 196 -4.42 -18.44 -9.05
C ALA A 196 -4.87 -19.25 -7.82
N TYR A 197 -4.98 -20.58 -7.94
CA TYR A 197 -5.31 -21.44 -6.81
C TYR A 197 -4.25 -21.43 -5.71
N ALA A 198 -2.97 -21.48 -6.07
CA ALA A 198 -1.87 -21.41 -5.11
C ALA A 198 -1.88 -20.07 -4.35
N THR A 199 -2.12 -18.96 -5.05
CA THR A 199 -2.30 -17.63 -4.47
C THR A 199 -3.46 -17.60 -3.45
N ILE A 200 -4.65 -18.04 -3.87
CA ILE A 200 -5.85 -18.01 -3.01
C ILE A 200 -5.69 -18.92 -1.80
N PHE A 201 -5.12 -20.11 -2.00
CA PHE A 201 -4.89 -21.06 -0.91
C PHE A 201 -3.90 -20.51 0.11
N SER A 202 -2.84 -19.83 -0.35
CA SER A 202 -1.82 -19.25 0.51
C SER A 202 -2.37 -18.08 1.33
N GLN A 203 -3.11 -17.18 0.69
CA GLN A 203 -3.79 -16.07 1.37
C GLN A 203 -4.90 -16.57 2.30
N GLY A 204 -5.64 -17.59 1.88
CA GLY A 204 -6.70 -18.23 2.67
C GLY A 204 -6.15 -18.88 3.93
N THR A 205 -5.03 -19.60 3.83
CA THR A 205 -4.35 -20.19 4.99
C THR A 205 -3.85 -19.10 5.93
N ALA A 206 -3.23 -18.03 5.42
CA ALA A 206 -2.77 -16.92 6.24
C ALA A 206 -3.94 -16.17 6.93
N PHE A 207 -5.06 -16.00 6.24
CA PHE A 207 -6.28 -15.44 6.83
C PHE A 207 -6.85 -16.33 7.93
N VAL A 208 -7.06 -17.62 7.67
CA VAL A 208 -7.66 -18.56 8.63
C VAL A 208 -6.75 -18.75 9.84
N THR A 209 -5.46 -18.96 9.63
CA THR A 209 -4.49 -19.08 10.74
C THR A 209 -4.40 -17.78 11.53
N GLY A 210 -4.41 -16.63 10.86
CA GLY A 210 -4.43 -15.32 11.50
C GLY A 210 -5.68 -15.10 12.35
N LEU A 211 -6.84 -15.51 11.85
CA LEU A 211 -8.11 -15.39 12.56
C LEU A 211 -8.11 -16.28 13.81
N ILE A 212 -7.75 -17.56 13.65
CA ILE A 212 -7.70 -18.52 14.75
C ILE A 212 -6.70 -18.07 15.81
N TYR A 213 -5.51 -17.60 15.41
CA TYR A 213 -4.50 -17.12 16.35
C TYR A 213 -4.99 -15.91 17.13
N THR A 214 -5.59 -14.94 16.44
CA THR A 214 -6.11 -13.70 17.05
C THR A 214 -7.23 -13.99 18.05
N LEU A 215 -8.13 -14.92 17.72
CA LEU A 215 -9.20 -15.37 18.60
C LEU A 215 -8.68 -16.16 19.81
N ARG A 216 -7.75 -17.10 19.61
CA ARG A 216 -7.20 -17.94 20.71
C ARG A 216 -6.36 -17.16 21.70
N LYS A 217 -5.68 -16.11 21.25
CA LYS A 217 -4.83 -15.25 22.09
C LYS A 217 -5.56 -14.04 22.67
N ASP A 218 -6.85 -13.92 22.39
CA ASP A 218 -7.72 -12.82 22.82
C ASP A 218 -7.07 -11.45 22.60
N LEU A 219 -6.42 -11.29 21.43
CA LEU A 219 -5.68 -10.07 21.12
C LEU A 219 -6.64 -8.90 20.85
N VAL A 220 -7.84 -9.23 20.39
CA VAL A 220 -8.84 -8.29 19.88
C VAL A 220 -10.24 -8.85 20.18
N PRO A 221 -11.18 -8.03 20.68
CA PRO A 221 -12.49 -8.50 21.12
C PRO A 221 -13.45 -8.74 19.94
N PHE A 222 -13.19 -9.78 19.13
CA PHE A 222 -14.08 -10.18 18.06
C PHE A 222 -15.44 -10.67 18.59
N SER A 223 -16.53 -10.26 17.94
CA SER A 223 -17.87 -10.82 18.13
C SER A 223 -18.27 -11.73 16.98
N ARG A 224 -19.29 -12.56 17.23
CA ARG A 224 -20.08 -13.12 16.13
C ARG A 224 -20.66 -11.97 15.29
N PRO A 225 -20.57 -12.04 13.94
CA PRO A 225 -21.10 -10.99 13.08
C PRO A 225 -22.58 -10.73 13.35
N THR A 226 -22.93 -9.49 13.68
CA THR A 226 -24.31 -9.00 13.80
C THR A 226 -24.52 -7.81 12.88
N ILE A 227 -25.77 -7.48 12.55
CA ILE A 227 -26.08 -6.31 11.74
C ILE A 227 -25.53 -5.05 12.45
N PRO A 228 -24.58 -4.32 11.85
CA PRO A 228 -23.99 -3.15 12.48
C PRO A 228 -24.98 -1.99 12.48
N ALA A 229 -24.85 -1.10 13.46
CA ALA A 229 -25.65 0.11 13.48
C ALA A 229 -25.26 1.07 12.35
N ARG A 230 -26.24 1.84 11.88
CA ARG A 230 -26.08 2.76 10.74
C ARG A 230 -25.00 3.82 10.98
N ARG A 231 -24.78 4.21 12.24
CA ARG A 231 -23.78 5.20 12.63
C ARG A 231 -22.37 4.69 12.30
N GLU A 232 -22.01 3.50 12.75
CA GLU A 232 -20.70 2.89 12.52
C GLU A 232 -20.45 2.70 11.03
N VAL A 233 -21.44 2.20 10.30
CA VAL A 233 -21.34 2.04 8.84
C VAL A 233 -21.12 3.40 8.15
N GLY A 234 -21.88 4.42 8.55
CA GLY A 234 -21.74 5.78 8.02
C GLY A 234 -20.35 6.39 8.28
N GLU A 235 -19.83 6.24 9.50
CA GLU A 235 -18.49 6.71 9.87
C GLU A 235 -17.39 5.96 9.11
N ILE A 236 -17.50 4.64 9.00
CA ILE A 236 -16.56 3.82 8.21
C ILE A 236 -16.55 4.24 6.74
N LEU A 237 -17.72 4.40 6.11
CA LEU A 237 -17.80 4.78 4.70
C LEU A 237 -17.34 6.21 4.46
N LYS A 238 -17.64 7.14 5.38
CA LYS A 238 -17.19 8.54 5.32
C LYS A 238 -15.66 8.65 5.29
N LEU A 239 -14.94 7.73 5.95
CA LEU A 239 -13.48 7.68 5.92
C LEU A 239 -12.93 6.77 4.81
N GLY A 240 -13.57 5.63 4.58
CA GLY A 240 -13.14 4.58 3.65
C GLY A 240 -13.24 5.01 2.19
N ILE A 241 -14.31 5.69 1.79
CA ILE A 241 -14.49 6.14 0.40
C ILE A 241 -13.40 7.14 -0.01
N PRO A 242 -13.14 8.24 0.73
CA PRO A 242 -12.05 9.14 0.39
C PRO A 242 -10.68 8.46 0.41
N ALA A 243 -10.45 7.52 1.35
CA ALA A 243 -9.21 6.78 1.42
C ALA A 243 -9.02 5.82 0.23
N GLY A 244 -10.08 5.22 -0.31
CA GLY A 244 -10.03 4.42 -1.53
C GLY A 244 -9.72 5.28 -2.75
N LEU A 245 -10.40 6.41 -2.89
CA LEU A 245 -10.17 7.38 -3.96
C LEU A 245 -8.74 7.94 -3.96
N GLN A 246 -8.08 8.05 -2.79
CA GLN A 246 -6.67 8.46 -2.71
C GLN A 246 -5.78 7.56 -3.57
N MET A 247 -5.97 6.25 -3.51
CA MET A 247 -5.14 5.30 -4.25
C MET A 247 -5.43 5.38 -5.75
N SER A 248 -6.68 5.58 -6.15
CA SER A 248 -7.04 5.83 -7.56
C SER A 248 -6.40 7.11 -8.10
N VAL A 249 -6.41 8.20 -7.31
CA VAL A 249 -5.76 9.47 -7.68
C VAL A 249 -4.24 9.30 -7.85
N ILE A 250 -3.60 8.55 -6.95
CA ILE A 250 -2.17 8.25 -7.03
C ILE A 250 -1.87 7.44 -8.30
N ALA A 251 -2.61 6.35 -8.53
CA ALA A 251 -2.42 5.48 -9.69
C ALA A 251 -2.58 6.26 -11.01
N ALA A 252 -3.66 7.02 -11.14
CA ALA A 252 -3.92 7.83 -12.32
C ALA A 252 -2.86 8.94 -12.50
N GLY A 253 -2.35 9.51 -11.41
CA GLY A 253 -1.24 10.46 -11.46
C GLY A 253 0.08 9.85 -11.94
N VAL A 254 0.40 8.62 -11.51
CA VAL A 254 1.58 7.88 -12.03
C VAL A 254 1.41 7.58 -13.52
N THR A 255 0.23 7.17 -13.96
CA THR A 255 -0.07 6.97 -15.39
C THR A 255 0.08 8.26 -16.19
N ALA A 256 -0.38 9.39 -15.67
CA ALA A 256 -0.23 10.69 -16.32
C ALA A 256 1.26 11.05 -16.48
N ILE A 257 2.09 10.84 -15.47
CA ILE A 257 3.54 11.04 -15.56
C ILE A 257 4.16 10.15 -16.63
N MET A 258 3.72 8.89 -16.71
CA MET A 258 4.20 7.95 -17.73
C MET A 258 3.95 8.47 -19.16
N SER A 259 2.88 9.24 -19.38
CA SER A 259 2.65 9.86 -20.70
C SER A 259 3.73 10.88 -21.09
N VAL A 260 4.28 11.61 -20.12
CA VAL A 260 5.42 12.53 -20.34
C VAL A 260 6.67 11.73 -20.65
N VAL A 261 6.96 10.70 -19.85
CA VAL A 261 8.11 9.80 -20.06
C VAL A 261 8.07 9.16 -21.46
N ALA A 262 6.89 8.69 -21.88
CA ALA A 262 6.68 8.05 -23.17
C ALA A 262 6.96 8.96 -24.37
N SER A 263 6.85 10.29 -24.20
CA SER A 263 7.15 11.25 -25.28
C SER A 263 8.62 11.31 -25.68
N PHE A 264 9.54 10.85 -24.82
CA PHE A 264 10.99 10.82 -25.08
C PHE A 264 11.48 9.50 -25.68
N GLY A 265 10.57 8.56 -25.96
CA GLY A 265 10.86 7.33 -26.69
C GLY A 265 11.25 6.12 -25.84
N PRO A 266 11.50 4.97 -26.48
CA PRO A 266 11.55 3.66 -25.81
C PRO A 266 12.67 3.51 -24.77
N ALA A 267 13.83 4.12 -25.01
CA ALA A 267 14.97 4.03 -24.09
C ALA A 267 14.67 4.69 -22.74
N VAL A 268 14.06 5.88 -22.77
CA VAL A 268 13.65 6.63 -21.56
C VAL A 268 12.57 5.88 -20.81
N VAL A 269 11.58 5.34 -21.53
CA VAL A 269 10.52 4.49 -20.98
C VAL A 269 11.10 3.27 -20.25
N ALA A 270 12.05 2.58 -20.87
CA ALA A 270 12.71 1.42 -20.27
C ALA A 270 13.50 1.82 -19.03
N GLY A 271 14.36 2.84 -19.13
CA GLY A 271 15.17 3.34 -18.01
C GLY A 271 14.32 3.80 -16.81
N TYR A 272 13.23 4.54 -17.08
CA TYR A 272 12.26 4.94 -16.06
C TYR A 272 11.57 3.74 -15.42
N GLY A 273 11.20 2.73 -16.23
CA GLY A 273 10.60 1.49 -15.74
C GLY A 273 11.51 0.72 -14.78
N ALA A 274 12.81 0.64 -15.08
CA ALA A 274 13.80 0.05 -14.17
C ALA A 274 13.96 0.88 -12.89
N ALA A 275 14.01 2.21 -13.00
CA ALA A 275 14.06 3.09 -11.83
C ALA A 275 12.83 2.92 -10.93
N LEU A 276 11.61 2.82 -11.50
CA LEU A 276 10.38 2.58 -10.74
C LEU A 276 10.41 1.26 -9.94
N ARG A 277 11.08 0.21 -10.45
CA ARG A 277 11.26 -1.05 -9.70
C ARG A 277 12.09 -0.81 -8.45
N LEU A 278 13.17 -0.06 -8.55
CA LEU A 278 13.99 0.33 -7.40
C LEU A 278 13.21 1.26 -6.46
N ASP A 279 12.48 2.23 -6.99
CA ASP A 279 11.66 3.16 -6.21
C ASP A 279 10.67 2.44 -5.30
N SER A 280 10.06 1.35 -5.80
CA SER A 280 9.13 0.54 -5.00
C SER A 280 9.76 -0.04 -3.72
N LEU A 281 11.06 -0.37 -3.75
CA LEU A 281 11.82 -0.86 -2.61
C LEU A 281 12.28 0.30 -1.71
N ILE A 282 12.72 1.40 -2.33
CA ILE A 282 13.21 2.61 -1.65
C ILE A 282 12.09 3.25 -0.81
N MET A 283 10.84 3.17 -1.26
CA MET A 283 9.68 3.73 -0.58
C MET A 283 9.19 2.91 0.63
N LEU A 284 9.64 1.65 0.79
CA LEU A 284 9.16 0.76 1.85
C LEU A 284 9.28 1.36 3.27
N PRO A 285 10.42 1.97 3.66
CA PRO A 285 10.58 2.52 5.01
C PRO A 285 9.64 3.70 5.26
N ALA A 286 9.48 4.61 4.29
CA ALA A 286 8.57 5.75 4.41
C ALA A 286 7.10 5.29 4.55
N MET A 287 6.68 4.31 3.76
CA MET A 287 5.33 3.72 3.85
C MET A 287 5.08 3.04 5.20
N ALA A 288 6.05 2.24 5.66
CA ALA A 288 5.96 1.54 6.93
C ALA A 288 5.91 2.51 8.11
N LEU A 289 6.73 3.57 8.08
CA LEU A 289 6.71 4.62 9.10
C LEU A 289 5.43 5.44 9.08
N GLY A 290 4.90 5.78 7.90
CA GLY A 290 3.59 6.43 7.79
C GLY A 290 2.47 5.60 8.42
N THR A 291 2.51 4.27 8.24
CA THR A 291 1.57 3.32 8.87
C THR A 291 1.75 3.25 10.38
N ALA A 292 3.01 3.21 10.85
CA ALA A 292 3.36 3.23 12.27
C ALA A 292 2.85 4.51 12.95
N VAL A 293 3.15 5.67 12.36
CA VAL A 293 2.69 6.98 12.84
C VAL A 293 1.17 7.07 12.85
N ASN A 294 0.47 6.54 11.83
CA ASN A 294 -1.00 6.51 11.82
C ASN A 294 -1.55 5.74 13.04
N SER A 295 -1.07 4.53 13.29
CA SER A 295 -1.53 3.72 14.42
C SER A 295 -1.19 4.36 15.77
N MET A 296 0.07 4.77 15.97
CA MET A 296 0.54 5.38 17.23
C MET A 296 -0.18 6.70 17.52
N ALA A 297 -0.31 7.58 16.52
CA ALA A 297 -1.04 8.83 16.68
C ALA A 297 -2.53 8.57 16.89
N GLY A 298 -3.13 7.58 16.21
CA GLY A 298 -4.55 7.24 16.35
C GLY A 298 -4.90 6.82 17.78
N GLN A 299 -4.07 5.96 18.40
CA GLN A 299 -4.24 5.59 19.80
C GLN A 299 -4.12 6.80 20.75
N ASN A 300 -3.14 7.68 20.51
CA ASN A 300 -2.96 8.86 21.36
C ASN A 300 -4.05 9.91 21.16
N ILE A 301 -4.62 10.05 19.96
CA ILE A 301 -5.80 10.88 19.70
C ILE A 301 -7.02 10.30 20.42
N GLY A 302 -7.21 8.97 20.38
CA GLY A 302 -8.26 8.29 21.13
C GLY A 302 -8.16 8.48 22.64
N ALA A 303 -6.93 8.57 23.17
CA ALA A 303 -6.63 8.83 24.57
C ALA A 303 -6.57 10.33 24.95
N ASP A 304 -6.95 11.23 24.03
CA ASP A 304 -6.86 12.69 24.15
C ASP A 304 -5.45 13.23 24.49
N ASN A 305 -4.40 12.45 24.18
CA ASN A 305 -3.01 12.79 24.45
C ASN A 305 -2.35 13.49 23.26
N TRP A 306 -2.83 14.70 22.94
CA TRP A 306 -2.32 15.49 21.82
C TRP A 306 -0.83 15.83 21.93
N TRP A 307 -0.29 15.97 23.15
CA TRP A 307 1.13 16.22 23.34
C TRP A 307 1.98 15.06 22.77
N ARG A 308 1.60 13.80 23.04
CA ARG A 308 2.27 12.63 22.46
C ARG A 308 2.10 12.58 20.94
N VAL A 309 0.96 12.98 20.38
CA VAL A 309 0.74 13.04 18.92
C VAL A 309 1.77 13.93 18.22
N HIS A 310 2.06 15.12 18.77
CA HIS A 310 3.08 16.02 18.21
C HIS A 310 4.47 15.41 18.31
N ARG A 311 4.80 14.75 19.44
CA ARG A 311 6.08 14.04 19.58
C ARG A 311 6.23 12.87 18.63
N ILE A 312 5.18 12.06 18.43
CA ILE A 312 5.16 10.97 17.43
C ILE A 312 5.44 11.52 16.05
N THR A 313 4.80 12.64 15.69
CA THR A 313 5.01 13.30 14.38
C THR A 313 6.45 13.78 14.25
N ALA A 314 6.97 14.49 15.25
CA ALA A 314 8.33 15.05 15.22
C ALA A 314 9.41 13.95 15.16
N TYR A 315 9.28 12.90 15.98
CA TYR A 315 10.18 11.75 15.93
C TYR A 315 10.05 10.98 14.62
N GLY A 316 8.83 10.84 14.09
CA GLY A 316 8.59 10.22 12.79
C GLY A 316 9.26 10.99 11.65
N LEU A 317 9.16 12.33 11.67
CA LEU A 317 9.81 13.21 10.69
C LEU A 317 11.34 13.08 10.75
N PHE A 318 11.92 13.18 11.95
CA PHE A 318 13.35 13.07 12.15
C PHE A 318 13.89 11.69 11.72
N TYR A 319 13.22 10.62 12.16
CA TYR A 319 13.63 9.26 11.84
C TYR A 319 13.49 8.97 10.34
N ASN A 320 12.34 9.30 9.74
CA ASN A 320 12.13 9.14 8.31
C ASN A 320 13.17 9.94 7.51
N PHE A 321 13.42 11.21 7.86
CA PHE A 321 14.39 12.03 7.15
C PHE A 321 15.78 11.40 7.20
N SER A 322 16.19 10.90 8.37
CA SER A 322 17.49 10.22 8.54
C SER A 322 17.60 8.94 7.71
N VAL A 323 16.56 8.11 7.72
CA VAL A 323 16.53 6.85 6.96
C VAL A 323 16.50 7.12 5.46
N MET A 324 15.64 8.03 4.99
CA MET A 324 15.55 8.35 3.56
C MET A 324 16.80 9.05 3.05
N LEU A 325 17.47 9.86 3.88
CA LEU A 325 18.75 10.47 3.52
C LEU A 325 19.85 9.40 3.40
N ALA A 326 19.92 8.45 4.33
CA ALA A 326 20.86 7.34 4.24
C ALA A 326 20.63 6.50 2.97
N ILE A 327 19.36 6.21 2.64
CA ILE A 327 19.00 5.50 1.42
C ILE A 327 19.36 6.32 0.18
N ALA A 328 19.10 7.63 0.17
CA ALA A 328 19.48 8.51 -0.93
C ALA A 328 20.99 8.49 -1.19
N LEU A 329 21.82 8.53 -0.14
CA LEU A 329 23.27 8.42 -0.28
C LEU A 329 23.71 7.08 -0.87
N ILE A 330 23.10 5.98 -0.43
CA ILE A 330 23.37 4.65 -0.99
C ILE A 330 22.99 4.62 -2.48
N ILE A 331 21.83 5.17 -2.85
CA ILE A 331 21.39 5.22 -4.24
C ILE A 331 22.37 6.03 -5.09
N VAL A 332 22.81 7.20 -4.65
CA VAL A 332 23.75 8.02 -5.43
C VAL A 332 25.06 7.26 -5.70
N LEU A 333 25.51 6.42 -4.77
CA LEU A 333 26.72 5.61 -4.94
C LEU A 333 26.50 4.34 -5.79
N PHE A 334 25.31 3.76 -5.76
CA PHE A 334 25.02 2.43 -6.34
C PHE A 334 23.94 2.44 -7.43
N ALA A 335 23.44 3.59 -7.88
CA ALA A 335 22.35 3.70 -8.85
C ALA A 335 22.67 2.95 -10.14
N GLY A 336 23.90 3.11 -10.65
CA GLY A 336 24.34 2.42 -11.86
C GLY A 336 24.30 0.90 -11.70
N VAL A 337 24.76 0.39 -10.56
CA VAL A 337 24.69 -1.06 -10.25
C VAL A 337 23.24 -1.52 -10.13
N GLY A 338 22.40 -0.74 -9.43
CA GLY A 338 20.98 -1.05 -9.24
C GLY A 338 20.21 -1.12 -10.56
N ILE A 339 20.42 -0.16 -11.46
CA ILE A 339 19.75 -0.13 -12.77
C ILE A 339 20.23 -1.28 -13.66
N ARG A 340 21.52 -1.61 -13.61
CA ARG A 340 22.11 -2.75 -14.34
C ARG A 340 21.59 -4.12 -13.90
N LEU A 341 20.91 -4.22 -12.75
CA LEU A 341 20.19 -5.45 -12.37
C LEU A 341 18.96 -5.71 -13.25
N PHE A 342 18.44 -4.67 -13.91
CA PHE A 342 17.21 -4.75 -14.70
C PHE A 342 17.42 -4.52 -16.20
N ILE A 343 18.41 -3.71 -16.57
CA ILE A 343 18.66 -3.31 -17.96
C ILE A 343 20.15 -3.36 -18.24
N ASP A 344 20.53 -4.04 -19.33
CA ASP A 344 21.90 -4.08 -19.83
C ASP A 344 22.40 -2.70 -20.30
N GLU A 345 23.71 -2.57 -20.52
CA GLU A 345 24.31 -1.28 -20.87
C GLU A 345 23.69 -0.65 -22.13
N GLY A 346 23.60 0.69 -22.14
CA GLY A 346 23.06 1.48 -23.24
C GLY A 346 22.23 2.68 -22.78
N PRO A 347 21.57 3.39 -23.72
CA PRO A 347 20.89 4.66 -23.43
C PRO A 347 19.80 4.56 -22.35
N ALA A 348 19.14 3.41 -22.24
CA ALA A 348 18.12 3.16 -21.21
C ALA A 348 18.73 3.04 -19.81
N ALA A 349 19.87 2.36 -19.68
CA ALA A 349 20.57 2.22 -18.40
C ALA A 349 21.23 3.55 -17.97
N GLU A 350 21.75 4.33 -18.92
CA GLU A 350 22.27 5.68 -18.68
C GLU A 350 21.17 6.59 -18.14
N PHE A 351 20.03 6.71 -18.84
CA PHE A 351 18.90 7.50 -18.39
C PHE A 351 18.37 7.04 -17.02
N GLY A 352 18.18 5.73 -16.84
CA GLY A 352 17.70 5.18 -15.57
C GLY A 352 18.63 5.50 -14.40
N THR A 353 19.95 5.44 -14.63
CA THR A 353 20.97 5.76 -13.62
C THR A 353 20.96 7.24 -13.26
N GLU A 354 20.90 8.10 -14.27
CA GLU A 354 20.85 9.55 -14.08
C GLU A 354 19.56 9.99 -13.37
N TYR A 355 18.42 9.49 -13.83
CA TYR A 355 17.12 9.73 -13.21
C TYR A 355 17.16 9.35 -11.72
N LEU A 356 17.62 8.14 -11.42
CA LEU A 356 17.61 7.61 -10.06
C LEU A 356 18.57 8.39 -9.13
N THR A 357 19.76 8.73 -9.65
CA THR A 357 20.75 9.54 -8.91
C THR A 357 20.21 10.93 -8.61
N THR A 358 19.51 11.54 -9.57
CA THR A 358 18.93 12.89 -9.43
C THR A 358 17.74 12.90 -8.48
N ILE A 359 16.80 11.96 -8.64
CA ILE A 359 15.61 11.92 -7.79
C ILE A 359 15.93 11.51 -6.34
N ALA A 360 17.04 10.80 -6.11
CA ALA A 360 17.46 10.35 -4.79
C ALA A 360 17.53 11.50 -3.77
N PHE A 361 18.03 12.67 -4.18
CA PHE A 361 18.12 13.86 -3.32
C PHE A 361 16.76 14.37 -2.83
N PHE A 362 15.67 14.02 -3.51
CA PHE A 362 14.32 14.45 -3.19
C PHE A 362 13.55 13.45 -2.33
N TYR A 363 14.03 12.20 -2.17
CA TYR A 363 13.35 11.18 -1.36
C TYR A 363 13.12 11.54 0.12
N PRO A 364 14.03 12.26 0.81
CA PRO A 364 13.76 12.71 2.17
C PRO A 364 12.48 13.57 2.27
N PHE A 365 12.20 14.40 1.25
CA PHE A 365 10.98 15.20 1.20
C PHE A 365 9.74 14.34 0.97
N LEU A 366 9.80 13.35 0.09
CA LEU A 366 8.69 12.42 -0.11
C LEU A 366 8.30 11.73 1.20
N GLY A 367 9.29 11.30 2.00
CA GLY A 367 9.01 10.67 3.28
C GLY A 367 8.36 11.61 4.31
N ILE A 368 8.64 12.93 4.27
CA ILE A 368 7.91 13.93 5.07
C ILE A 368 6.40 13.85 4.77
N ASN A 369 6.01 13.71 3.49
CA ASN A 369 4.60 13.54 3.12
C ASN A 369 4.00 12.29 3.78
N PHE A 370 4.70 11.16 3.79
CA PHE A 370 4.17 9.93 4.40
C PHE A 370 3.89 10.09 5.89
N ILE A 371 4.79 10.75 6.63
CA ILE A 371 4.63 11.00 8.07
C ILE A 371 3.46 11.95 8.34
N LEU A 372 3.45 13.12 7.67
CA LEU A 372 2.41 14.13 7.89
C LEU A 372 1.03 13.61 7.50
N ASN A 373 0.90 12.96 6.34
CA ASN A 373 -0.36 12.35 5.93
C ASN A 373 -0.74 11.19 6.86
N GLY A 374 0.22 10.43 7.39
CA GLY A 374 -0.02 9.42 8.43
C GLY A 374 -0.67 10.02 9.68
N THR A 375 -0.14 11.13 10.20
CA THR A 375 -0.71 11.82 11.37
C THR A 375 -2.07 12.44 11.08
N VAL A 376 -2.24 13.08 9.93
CA VAL A 376 -3.52 13.68 9.53
C VAL A 376 -4.60 12.61 9.34
N ARG A 377 -4.24 11.47 8.73
CA ARG A 377 -5.13 10.29 8.64
C ARG A 377 -5.48 9.76 10.02
N ALA A 378 -4.56 9.76 10.98
CA ALA A 378 -4.82 9.32 12.34
C ALA A 378 -5.91 10.14 13.05
N ALA A 379 -6.11 11.40 12.65
CA ALA A 379 -7.22 12.25 13.10
C ALA A 379 -8.51 12.05 12.28
N GLY A 380 -8.52 11.13 11.32
CA GLY A 380 -9.63 10.85 10.39
C GLY A 380 -9.92 11.95 9.36
N ALA A 381 -8.97 12.84 9.11
CA ALA A 381 -9.07 13.84 8.05
C ALA A 381 -8.77 13.24 6.64
N MET A 382 -9.49 12.16 6.27
CA MET A 382 -9.24 11.38 5.05
C MET A 382 -9.56 12.15 3.77
N LEU A 383 -10.59 12.99 3.77
CA LEU A 383 -10.95 13.84 2.63
C LEU A 383 -9.87 14.88 2.37
N GLN A 384 -9.30 15.45 3.43
CA GLN A 384 -8.24 16.45 3.30
C GLN A 384 -6.95 15.82 2.76
N VAL A 385 -6.62 14.59 3.18
CA VAL A 385 -5.52 13.83 2.58
C VAL A 385 -5.78 13.49 1.12
N LEU A 386 -7.03 13.20 0.72
CA LEU A 386 -7.40 13.08 -0.69
C LEU A 386 -7.10 14.36 -1.47
N ILE A 387 -7.51 15.52 -0.96
CA ILE A 387 -7.24 16.82 -1.58
C ILE A 387 -5.73 17.07 -1.68
N LEU A 388 -4.95 16.77 -0.62
CA LEU A 388 -3.49 16.90 -0.64
C LEU A 388 -2.86 16.00 -1.71
N ASN A 389 -3.33 14.77 -1.89
CA ASN A 389 -2.84 13.88 -2.95
C ASN A 389 -3.23 14.37 -4.35
N ILE A 390 -4.44 14.93 -4.53
CA ILE A 390 -4.84 15.55 -5.80
C ILE A 390 -3.92 16.72 -6.13
N ILE A 391 -3.66 17.62 -5.18
CA ILE A 391 -2.72 18.73 -5.37
C ILE A 391 -1.32 18.20 -5.69
N SER A 392 -0.84 17.22 -4.92
CA SER A 392 0.49 16.66 -5.10
C SER A 392 0.69 16.03 -6.48
N PHE A 393 -0.25 15.20 -6.96
CA PHE A 393 -0.09 14.49 -8.23
C PHE A 393 -0.53 15.31 -9.45
N TRP A 394 -1.68 15.99 -9.38
CA TRP A 394 -2.31 16.60 -10.56
C TRP A 394 -2.02 18.09 -10.71
N VAL A 395 -1.87 18.82 -9.61
CA VAL A 395 -1.58 20.27 -9.66
C VAL A 395 -0.08 20.52 -9.67
N LEU A 396 0.70 19.68 -8.99
CA LEU A 396 2.15 19.85 -8.86
C LEU A 396 2.91 18.85 -9.73
N ARG A 397 2.83 17.55 -9.44
CA ARG A 397 3.75 16.57 -10.05
C ARG A 397 3.61 16.47 -11.56
N TYR A 398 2.42 16.26 -12.09
CA TYR A 398 2.24 16.14 -13.54
C TYR A 398 2.64 17.44 -14.28
N PRO A 399 2.14 18.64 -13.93
CA PRO A 399 2.52 19.88 -14.61
C PRO A 399 4.00 20.23 -14.47
N LEU A 400 4.61 20.03 -13.30
CA LEU A 400 6.04 20.29 -13.11
C LEU A 400 6.91 19.30 -13.89
N THR A 401 6.51 18.02 -13.95
CA THR A 401 7.21 17.02 -14.77
C THR A 401 7.14 17.41 -16.24
N TYR A 402 5.97 17.79 -16.74
CA TYR A 402 5.80 18.26 -18.11
C TYR A 402 6.64 19.51 -18.42
N LEU A 403 6.55 20.55 -17.57
CA LEU A 403 7.27 21.80 -17.75
C LEU A 403 8.79 21.61 -17.74
N PHE A 404 9.32 20.88 -16.76
CA PHE A 404 10.76 20.64 -16.69
C PHE A 404 11.23 19.74 -17.82
N ALA A 405 10.42 18.77 -18.25
CA ALA A 405 10.74 17.95 -19.40
C ALA A 405 10.81 18.75 -20.71
N GLU A 406 9.96 19.78 -20.87
CA GLU A 406 10.03 20.71 -22.01
C GLU A 406 11.29 21.60 -21.96
N LEU A 407 11.68 22.05 -20.77
CA LEU A 407 12.82 22.96 -20.57
C LEU A 407 14.19 22.27 -20.64
N PHE A 408 14.31 21.07 -20.08
CA PHE A 408 15.57 20.36 -19.86
C PHE A 408 15.63 18.99 -20.58
N GLY A 409 14.64 18.69 -21.43
CA GLY A 409 14.53 17.39 -22.08
C GLY A 409 14.27 16.26 -21.08
N GLN A 410 14.75 15.06 -21.38
CA GLN A 410 14.50 13.86 -20.57
C GLN A 410 14.99 14.00 -19.11
N GLU A 411 16.09 14.71 -18.86
CA GLU A 411 16.64 14.96 -17.52
C GLU A 411 15.65 15.75 -16.64
N GLY A 412 14.84 16.61 -17.28
CA GLY A 412 13.81 17.41 -16.64
C GLY A 412 12.74 16.58 -15.91
N ILE A 413 12.54 15.31 -16.28
CA ILE A 413 11.58 14.42 -15.63
C ILE A 413 11.92 14.26 -14.14
N ALA A 414 13.19 14.00 -13.81
CA ALA A 414 13.64 13.81 -12.43
C ALA A 414 13.47 15.10 -11.61
N TYR A 415 13.85 16.25 -12.19
CA TYR A 415 13.73 17.55 -11.52
C TYR A 415 12.27 17.98 -11.30
N GLY A 416 11.39 17.74 -12.27
CA GLY A 416 9.98 18.06 -12.15
C GLY A 416 9.29 17.23 -11.07
N ILE A 417 9.54 15.91 -11.04
CA ILE A 417 9.04 15.02 -9.99
C ILE A 417 9.64 15.41 -8.63
N GLY A 418 10.96 15.62 -8.55
CA GLY A 418 11.66 15.99 -7.33
C GLY A 418 11.17 17.31 -6.73
N THR A 419 11.02 18.34 -7.56
CA THR A 419 10.47 19.65 -7.17
C THR A 419 9.04 19.51 -6.64
N SER A 420 8.23 18.63 -7.26
CA SER A 420 6.89 18.34 -6.76
C SER A 420 6.90 17.75 -5.34
N PHE A 421 7.89 16.94 -4.99
CA PHE A 421 8.01 16.38 -3.64
C PHE A 421 8.27 17.50 -2.63
N VAL A 422 9.19 18.41 -2.94
CA VAL A 422 9.53 19.54 -2.06
C VAL A 422 8.31 20.42 -1.83
N ILE A 423 7.63 20.86 -2.90
CA ILE A 423 6.46 21.73 -2.79
C ILE A 423 5.32 21.00 -2.07
N SER A 424 5.07 19.73 -2.39
CA SER A 424 4.06 18.92 -1.71
C SER A 424 4.35 18.78 -0.21
N SER A 425 5.62 18.61 0.18
CA SER A 425 6.01 18.56 1.59
C SER A 425 5.76 19.87 2.31
N VAL A 426 6.02 21.01 1.67
CA VAL A 426 5.71 22.33 2.22
C VAL A 426 4.20 22.49 2.39
N VAL A 427 3.40 22.14 1.37
CA VAL A 427 1.94 22.20 1.43
C VAL A 427 1.40 21.30 2.55
N ALA A 428 1.88 20.05 2.64
CA ALA A 428 1.50 19.12 3.70
C ALA A 428 1.88 19.63 5.09
N PHE A 429 3.06 20.26 5.22
CA PHE A 429 3.51 20.88 6.47
C PHE A 429 2.66 22.09 6.87
N CYS A 430 2.35 22.98 5.93
CA CYS A 430 1.46 24.12 6.15
C CYS A 430 0.07 23.63 6.58
N TYR A 431 -0.47 22.61 5.91
CA TYR A 431 -1.74 22.01 6.31
C TYR A 431 -1.66 21.36 7.70
N TYR A 432 -0.57 20.66 8.03
CA TYR A 432 -0.36 20.14 9.38
C TYR A 432 -0.26 21.26 10.42
N ARG A 433 0.31 22.41 10.10
CA ARG A 433 0.47 23.51 11.07
C ARG A 433 -0.79 24.35 11.25
N PHE A 434 -1.57 24.54 10.18
CA PHE A 434 -2.66 25.52 10.11
C PHE A 434 -4.03 24.94 9.76
N GLY A 435 -4.09 23.75 9.15
CA GLY A 435 -5.27 23.19 8.47
C GLY A 435 -6.40 22.66 9.35
N LYS A 436 -6.46 23.05 10.64
CA LYS A 436 -7.51 22.65 11.60
C LYS A 436 -7.86 21.15 11.60
N TRP A 437 -6.96 20.27 11.18
CA TRP A 437 -7.20 18.82 11.12
C TRP A 437 -7.48 18.19 12.48
N LYS A 438 -7.11 18.86 13.58
CA LYS A 438 -7.39 18.46 14.96
C LYS A 438 -8.88 18.54 15.32
N THR A 439 -9.66 19.39 14.64
CA THR A 439 -11.10 19.56 14.92
C THR A 439 -11.98 18.63 14.09
N ASN A 440 -11.39 17.81 13.21
CA ASN A 440 -12.12 16.75 12.53
C ASN A 440 -12.30 15.59 13.53
N GLU A 441 -13.25 15.73 14.44
CA GLU A 441 -13.65 14.58 15.24
C GLU A 441 -14.24 13.52 14.31
N VAL A 442 -13.59 12.35 14.29
CA VAL A 442 -14.04 11.19 13.52
C VAL A 442 -15.40 10.70 14.00
N ILE A 443 -15.65 10.90 15.30
CA ILE A 443 -16.79 10.38 16.05
C ILE A 443 -17.33 11.55 16.87
N THR A 444 -18.40 12.20 16.41
CA THR A 444 -19.20 13.08 17.26
C THR A 444 -19.70 12.25 18.44
N ALA A 445 -19.43 12.68 19.69
CA ALA A 445 -19.81 11.94 20.91
C ALA A 445 -21.21 11.30 20.82
#